data_AF-A0A3A9UL85-F1
#
_entry.id   AF-A0A3A9UL85-F1
#
_cell.length_a   1.000
_cell.length_b   1.000
_cell.length_c   1.000
_cell.angle_alpha   90.00
_cell.angle_beta   90.00
_cell.angle_gamma   90.00
#
_symmetry.space_group_name_H-M   'P 1'
#
loop_
_entity.id
_entity.type
_entity.pdbx_description
1 polymer ?
#
loop_
_entity_poly.entity_id
_entity_poly.type
_entity_poly.pdbx_seq_one_letter_code
_entity_poly.pdbx_strand_id
1 'polypeptide(L)'
;MQIVSAVTAIKQLTSRLLLLATCAVLSNTTFAIEAGQYYYFISDKCVAKGPQTPEERGVVTPDVMLFEVVPAGISDYYVNMNTNALVHYAEEGQDILSSLETEQAYTAGKTPSKDSIRKDGNAIHHDFMLQREALDLKTLINTLNGFSQLQSDKGYFFKKIVGLSNPNAKFKAITRVRLSDMGYDNRMMLTSYTSDYFMLDEQGKAPDTPFIAVDHGAALRGSLHETNSPYGIFTRNTVCGEKWEPGN
;
A
#
# COMPACT_ATOMS: atom_id res chain seq x y z
N MET A 1 33.29 55.39 -15.43
CA MET A 1 33.34 54.13 -14.63
C MET A 1 31.96 53.89 -14.00
N GLN A 2 30.93 53.56 -14.79
CA GLN A 2 29.56 53.36 -14.27
C GLN A 2 28.72 52.36 -15.08
N ILE A 3 29.13 51.99 -16.30
CA ILE A 3 28.36 51.11 -17.18
C ILE A 3 28.62 49.61 -16.88
N VAL A 4 29.78 49.28 -16.29
CA VAL A 4 30.18 47.89 -16.02
C VAL A 4 29.38 47.27 -14.86
N SER A 5 29.00 48.05 -13.83
CA SER A 5 28.26 47.53 -12.66
C SER A 5 26.81 47.13 -12.95
N ALA A 6 26.15 47.76 -13.92
CA ALA A 6 24.74 47.45 -14.22
C ALA A 6 24.58 46.09 -14.94
N VAL A 7 25.54 45.74 -15.80
CA VAL A 7 25.50 44.48 -16.57
C VAL A 7 25.76 43.26 -15.67
N THR A 8 26.59 43.41 -14.63
CA THR A 8 26.87 42.34 -13.66
C THR A 8 25.67 42.11 -12.73
N ALA A 9 24.98 43.17 -12.32
CA ALA A 9 23.77 43.08 -11.49
C ALA A 9 22.61 42.38 -12.23
N ILE A 10 22.43 42.67 -13.53
CA ILE A 10 21.38 42.03 -14.35
C ILE A 10 21.68 40.53 -14.56
N LYS A 11 22.93 40.13 -14.76
CA LYS A 11 23.33 38.71 -14.86
C LYS A 11 23.12 37.92 -13.55
N GLN A 12 23.38 38.55 -12.40
CA GLN A 12 23.11 37.91 -11.10
C GLN A 12 21.61 37.79 -10.81
N LEU A 13 20.80 38.76 -11.24
CA LEU A 13 19.34 38.73 -11.07
C LEU A 13 18.69 37.64 -11.94
N THR A 14 19.12 37.50 -13.20
CA THR A 14 18.60 36.45 -14.10
C THR A 14 19.07 35.06 -13.71
N SER A 15 20.29 34.90 -13.20
CA SER A 15 20.79 33.62 -12.67
C SER A 15 20.04 33.16 -11.42
N ARG A 16 19.67 34.09 -10.52
CA ARG A 16 18.83 33.76 -9.35
C ARG A 16 17.38 33.45 -9.71
N LEU A 17 16.80 34.14 -10.71
CA LEU A 17 15.47 33.81 -11.24
C LEU A 17 15.43 32.44 -11.93
N LEU A 18 16.47 32.07 -12.69
CA LEU A 18 16.55 30.75 -13.31
C LEU A 18 16.68 29.64 -12.26
N LEU A 19 17.41 29.87 -11.16
CA LEU A 19 17.57 28.90 -10.07
C LEU A 19 16.27 28.70 -9.26
N LEU A 20 15.50 29.78 -9.04
CA LEU A 20 14.18 29.71 -8.40
C LEU A 20 13.14 29.05 -9.31
N ALA A 21 13.21 29.28 -10.62
CA ALA A 21 12.35 28.62 -11.59
C ALA A 21 12.66 27.12 -11.73
N THR A 22 13.92 26.68 -11.66
CA THR A 22 14.25 25.25 -11.67
C THR A 22 13.96 24.55 -10.34
N CYS A 23 14.09 25.23 -9.19
CA CYS A 23 13.63 24.69 -7.91
C CYS A 23 12.11 24.54 -7.82
N ALA A 24 11.33 25.37 -8.54
CA ALA A 24 9.88 25.23 -8.59
C ALA A 24 9.39 24.05 -9.45
N VAL A 25 10.22 23.53 -10.37
CA VAL A 25 9.87 22.37 -11.23
C VAL A 25 10.06 21.03 -10.50
N LEU A 26 10.71 21.04 -9.33
CA LEU A 26 10.76 19.91 -8.39
C LEU A 26 9.75 20.08 -7.25
N SER A 27 8.65 20.81 -7.47
CA SER A 27 7.49 20.72 -6.59
C SER A 27 7.07 19.25 -6.56
N ASN A 28 7.37 18.55 -5.45
CA ASN A 28 6.69 17.32 -5.09
C ASN A 28 5.21 17.58 -5.30
N THR A 29 4.64 16.94 -6.31
CA THR A 29 3.22 17.04 -6.57
C THR A 29 2.57 16.39 -5.35
N THR A 30 2.06 17.22 -4.44
CA THR A 30 1.36 16.74 -3.26
C THR A 30 0.05 16.14 -3.74
N PHE A 31 0.07 14.83 -3.95
CA PHE A 31 -1.12 14.05 -4.18
C PHE A 31 -1.77 13.85 -2.81
N ALA A 32 -2.66 14.77 -2.46
CA ALA A 32 -3.42 14.65 -1.23
C ALA A 32 -4.39 13.47 -1.37
N ILE A 33 -4.47 12.66 -0.31
CA ILE A 33 -5.50 11.65 -0.12
C ILE A 33 -6.42 12.12 1.00
N GLU A 34 -7.70 11.78 0.90
CA GLU A 34 -8.62 12.11 1.98
C GLU A 34 -8.37 11.25 3.21
N ALA A 35 -8.28 11.89 4.37
CA ALA A 35 -8.26 11.18 5.64
C ALA A 35 -9.64 10.60 5.99
N GLY A 36 -9.64 9.48 6.71
CA GLY A 36 -10.84 8.82 7.20
C GLY A 36 -10.75 7.30 7.17
N GLN A 37 -11.81 6.68 7.67
CA GLN A 37 -11.98 5.23 7.67
C GLN A 37 -12.64 4.79 6.37
N TYR A 38 -12.11 3.76 5.74
CA TYR A 38 -12.58 3.23 4.47
C TYR A 38 -13.12 1.82 4.65
N TYR A 39 -14.41 1.64 4.37
CA TYR A 39 -15.12 0.39 4.53
C TYR A 39 -15.28 -0.31 3.19
N TYR A 40 -15.25 -1.63 3.21
CA TYR A 40 -15.50 -2.42 2.02
C TYR A 40 -16.87 -2.10 1.43
N PHE A 41 -16.92 -1.95 0.11
CA PHE A 41 -18.16 -1.91 -0.63
C PHE A 41 -18.03 -2.73 -1.92
N ILE A 42 -19.13 -3.34 -2.32
CA ILE A 42 -19.15 -4.24 -3.48
C ILE A 42 -18.91 -3.43 -4.76
N SER A 43 -17.75 -3.67 -5.39
CA SER A 43 -17.35 -2.94 -6.58
C SER A 43 -16.37 -3.71 -7.45
N ASP A 44 -16.44 -3.45 -8.76
CA ASP A 44 -15.42 -3.85 -9.72
C ASP A 44 -14.52 -2.64 -9.97
N LYS A 45 -13.29 -2.66 -9.43
CA LYS A 45 -12.34 -1.54 -9.53
C LYS A 45 -12.95 -0.19 -9.11
N CYS A 46 -13.62 -0.16 -7.95
CA CYS A 46 -14.34 1.00 -7.41
C CYS A 46 -15.61 1.43 -8.17
N VAL A 47 -15.98 0.76 -9.27
CA VAL A 47 -17.31 0.90 -9.88
C VAL A 47 -18.29 0.05 -9.11
N ALA A 48 -19.31 0.66 -8.51
CA ALA A 48 -20.27 -0.05 -7.68
C ALA A 48 -20.99 -1.18 -8.42
N LYS A 49 -21.18 -2.32 -7.75
CA LYS A 49 -21.85 -3.52 -8.27
C LYS A 49 -22.86 -4.05 -7.24
N GLY A 50 -23.90 -4.73 -7.72
CA GLY A 50 -24.97 -5.23 -6.86
C GLY A 50 -25.95 -4.14 -6.40
N PRO A 51 -26.75 -4.39 -5.35
CA PRO A 51 -27.71 -3.43 -4.81
C PRO A 51 -27.04 -2.14 -4.35
N GLN A 52 -27.69 -1.01 -4.61
CA GLN A 52 -27.14 0.32 -4.34
C GLN A 52 -27.96 1.12 -3.32
N THR A 53 -29.18 0.69 -3.01
CA THR A 53 -29.94 1.31 -1.91
C THR A 53 -29.25 0.97 -0.58
N PRO A 54 -29.18 1.89 0.39
CA PRO A 54 -28.52 1.63 1.67
C PRO A 54 -29.00 0.35 2.36
N GLU A 55 -30.32 0.12 2.37
CA GLU A 55 -30.95 -1.03 2.99
C GLU A 55 -30.55 -2.34 2.30
N GLU A 56 -30.71 -2.44 0.98
CA GLU A 56 -30.38 -3.67 0.25
C GLU A 56 -28.86 -3.91 0.21
N ARG A 57 -28.08 -2.84 0.13
CA ARG A 57 -26.61 -2.89 0.16
C ARG A 57 -26.12 -3.39 1.52
N GLY A 58 -26.69 -2.92 2.63
CA GLY A 58 -26.33 -3.36 3.97
C GLY A 58 -26.65 -4.84 4.25
N VAL A 59 -27.57 -5.45 3.51
CA VAL A 59 -27.88 -6.88 3.61
C VAL A 59 -26.81 -7.76 2.98
N VAL A 60 -26.18 -7.30 1.89
CA VAL A 60 -25.27 -8.12 1.08
C VAL A 60 -23.82 -7.69 1.15
N THR A 61 -23.55 -6.50 1.69
CA THR A 61 -22.21 -5.95 1.86
C THR A 61 -21.72 -6.25 3.28
N PRO A 62 -20.61 -6.98 3.43
CA PRO A 62 -20.00 -7.21 4.72
C PRO A 62 -19.48 -5.88 5.29
N ASP A 63 -19.83 -5.59 6.54
CA ASP A 63 -19.38 -4.40 7.26
C ASP A 63 -17.95 -4.60 7.76
N VAL A 64 -16.99 -4.31 6.89
CA VAL A 64 -15.56 -4.50 7.16
C VAL A 64 -14.84 -3.20 6.85
N MET A 65 -14.31 -2.55 7.90
CA MET A 65 -13.30 -1.50 7.74
C MET A 65 -12.06 -2.14 7.09
N LEU A 66 -11.59 -1.64 5.95
CA LEU A 66 -10.42 -2.19 5.27
C LEU A 66 -9.13 -1.53 5.77
N PHE A 67 -9.16 -0.21 5.82
CA PHE A 67 -8.05 0.62 6.27
C PHE A 67 -8.54 1.99 6.71
N GLU A 68 -7.69 2.69 7.46
CA GLU A 68 -7.87 4.07 7.85
C GLU A 68 -6.68 4.88 7.34
N VAL A 69 -6.96 6.01 6.69
CA VAL A 69 -5.95 6.98 6.28
C VAL A 69 -5.90 8.07 7.33
N VAL A 70 -4.76 8.24 7.98
CA VAL A 70 -4.58 9.21 9.05
C VAL A 70 -3.52 10.25 8.66
N PRO A 71 -3.79 11.55 8.85
CA PRO A 71 -2.81 12.58 8.55
C PRO A 71 -1.65 12.55 9.55
N ALA A 72 -0.42 12.63 9.02
CA ALA A 72 0.81 12.82 9.78
C ALA A 72 1.46 14.15 9.38
N GLY A 73 1.32 15.18 10.22
CA GLY A 73 1.89 16.50 9.91
C GLY A 73 1.25 17.19 8.69
N ILE A 74 1.98 18.11 8.06
CA ILE A 74 1.42 19.05 7.07
C ILE A 74 1.26 18.40 5.68
N SER A 75 1.95 17.30 5.38
CA SER A 75 1.92 16.67 4.05
C SER A 75 2.15 15.16 4.03
N ASP A 76 2.30 14.51 5.19
CA ASP A 76 2.49 13.06 5.26
C ASP A 76 1.20 12.37 5.72
N TYR A 77 1.09 11.09 5.41
CA TYR A 77 -0.01 10.23 5.82
C TYR A 77 0.57 8.92 6.31
N TYR A 78 -0.14 8.28 7.24
CA TYR A 78 0.04 6.87 7.51
C TYR A 78 -1.27 6.14 7.25
N VAL A 79 -1.17 4.83 7.02
CA VAL A 79 -2.33 3.96 6.85
C VAL A 79 -2.35 2.93 7.96
N ASN A 80 -3.51 2.78 8.60
CA ASN A 80 -3.78 1.64 9.47
C ASN A 80 -4.54 0.61 8.67
N MET A 81 -3.99 -0.58 8.49
CA MET A 81 -4.68 -1.69 7.88
C MET A 81 -5.51 -2.42 8.92
N ASN A 82 -6.71 -2.87 8.55
CA ASN A 82 -7.49 -3.72 9.45
C ASN A 82 -6.91 -5.14 9.51
N THR A 83 -5.87 -5.32 10.32
CA THR A 83 -5.21 -6.61 10.57
C THR A 83 -6.14 -7.61 11.24
N ASN A 84 -7.14 -7.16 12.03
CA ASN A 84 -8.16 -8.03 12.64
C ASN A 84 -9.04 -8.75 11.59
N ALA A 85 -9.19 -8.17 10.39
CA ALA A 85 -9.91 -8.82 9.29
C ALA A 85 -9.10 -9.96 8.62
N LEU A 86 -7.81 -10.10 8.94
CA LEU A 86 -6.95 -11.20 8.50
C LEU A 86 -7.19 -12.45 9.36
N VAL A 87 -8.40 -13.00 9.33
CA VAL A 87 -8.83 -14.14 10.16
C VAL A 87 -8.05 -15.44 9.92
N HIS A 88 -7.18 -15.48 8.90
CA HIS A 88 -6.29 -16.61 8.60
C HIS A 88 -4.89 -16.48 9.21
N TYR A 89 -4.66 -15.42 9.98
CA TYR A 89 -3.38 -15.08 10.61
C TYR A 89 -3.45 -15.41 12.10
N ALA A 90 -2.29 -15.71 12.68
CA ALA A 90 -2.17 -15.76 14.13
C ALA A 90 -2.15 -14.35 14.72
N GLU A 91 -2.50 -14.25 15.99
CA GLU A 91 -2.45 -12.99 16.74
C GLU A 91 -1.06 -12.35 16.60
N GLU A 92 0.01 -13.14 16.71
CA GLU A 92 1.38 -12.65 16.54
C GLU A 92 1.64 -12.12 15.12
N GLY A 93 1.01 -12.70 14.11
CA GLY A 93 1.11 -12.23 12.73
C GLY A 93 0.37 -10.90 12.51
N GLN A 94 -0.82 -10.76 13.10
CA GLN A 94 -1.60 -9.52 13.08
C GLN A 94 -0.87 -8.41 13.85
N ASP A 95 -0.30 -8.73 15.00
CA ASP A 95 0.51 -7.81 15.82
C ASP A 95 1.76 -7.35 15.09
N ILE A 96 2.47 -8.25 14.41
CA ILE A 96 3.63 -7.87 13.60
C ILE A 96 3.22 -6.84 12.55
N LEU A 97 2.15 -7.07 11.80
CA LEU A 97 1.70 -6.15 10.76
C LEU A 97 1.27 -4.79 11.34
N SER A 98 0.49 -4.81 12.43
CA SER A 98 0.04 -3.58 13.10
C SER A 98 1.22 -2.79 13.70
N SER A 99 2.21 -3.48 14.27
CA SER A 99 3.40 -2.84 14.85
C SER A 99 4.22 -2.07 13.81
N LEU A 100 4.22 -2.55 12.55
CA LEU A 100 4.95 -1.89 11.48
C LEU A 100 4.37 -0.52 11.17
N GLU A 101 3.08 -0.29 11.41
CA GLU A 101 2.40 0.95 11.02
C GLU A 101 3.04 2.22 11.62
N THR A 102 3.74 2.08 12.74
CA THR A 102 4.43 3.16 13.45
C THR A 102 5.68 3.69 12.75
N GLU A 103 6.24 2.95 11.78
CA GLU A 103 7.52 3.28 11.10
C GLU A 103 7.34 3.55 9.60
N GLN A 104 6.11 3.83 9.16
CA GLN A 104 5.76 3.91 7.73
C GLN A 104 6.44 5.09 7.03
N ALA A 105 7.05 4.81 5.88
CA ALA A 105 7.46 5.83 4.93
C ALA A 105 6.39 6.01 3.85
N TYR A 106 5.92 7.24 3.69
CA TYR A 106 4.91 7.60 2.68
C TYR A 106 5.56 8.18 1.42
N THR A 107 5.14 7.68 0.27
CA THR A 107 5.44 8.27 -1.04
C THR A 107 4.20 8.26 -1.92
N ALA A 108 4.12 9.18 -2.88
CA ALA A 108 3.03 9.19 -3.84
C ALA A 108 3.54 9.43 -5.26
N GLY A 109 2.80 8.90 -6.24
CA GLY A 109 3.16 8.97 -7.64
C GLY A 109 1.96 8.80 -8.56
N LYS A 110 2.23 8.88 -9.86
CA LYS A 110 1.22 8.69 -10.91
C LYS A 110 1.65 7.58 -11.85
N THR A 111 0.68 6.83 -12.36
CA THR A 111 0.91 5.83 -13.41
C THR A 111 -0.29 5.82 -14.36
N PRO A 112 -0.07 5.73 -15.68
CA PRO A 112 -1.17 5.58 -16.63
C PRO A 112 -2.06 4.39 -16.28
N SER A 113 -3.37 4.58 -16.30
CA SER A 113 -4.32 3.50 -16.01
C SER A 113 -5.55 3.60 -16.88
N LYS A 114 -5.87 2.50 -17.57
CA LYS A 114 -7.07 2.41 -18.44
C LYS A 114 -8.38 2.45 -17.64
N ASP A 115 -8.31 2.14 -16.35
CA ASP A 115 -9.47 2.12 -15.46
C ASP A 115 -9.65 3.47 -14.74
N SER A 116 -8.73 4.42 -14.92
CA SER A 116 -8.84 5.74 -14.30
C SER A 116 -9.89 6.59 -15.01
N ILE A 117 -10.75 7.22 -14.23
CA ILE A 117 -11.75 8.19 -14.72
C ILE A 117 -11.23 9.64 -14.61
N ARG A 118 -9.98 9.82 -14.14
CA ARG A 118 -9.35 11.14 -14.06
C ARG A 118 -9.10 11.69 -15.46
N LYS A 119 -9.20 13.02 -15.60
CA LYS A 119 -9.02 13.73 -16.88
C LYS A 119 -7.64 13.51 -17.51
N ASP A 120 -6.61 13.25 -16.70
CA ASP A 120 -5.25 12.99 -17.17
C ASP A 120 -4.98 11.51 -17.48
N GLY A 121 -5.98 10.61 -17.32
CA GLY A 121 -5.86 9.18 -17.60
C GLY A 121 -4.91 8.42 -16.67
N ASN A 122 -4.47 9.05 -15.58
CA ASN A 122 -3.55 8.45 -14.61
C ASN A 122 -4.29 7.99 -13.37
N ALA A 123 -3.85 6.88 -12.78
CA ALA A 123 -4.11 6.59 -11.38
C ALA A 123 -3.05 7.27 -10.52
N ILE A 124 -3.46 7.78 -9.36
CA ILE A 124 -2.53 8.26 -8.33
C ILE A 124 -2.32 7.09 -7.37
N HIS A 125 -1.06 6.76 -7.09
CA HIS A 125 -0.70 5.72 -6.14
C HIS A 125 -0.11 6.36 -4.88
N HIS A 126 -0.56 5.88 -3.74
CA HIS A 126 -0.07 6.22 -2.40
C HIS A 126 0.57 4.97 -1.84
N ASP A 127 1.89 5.02 -1.67
CA ASP A 127 2.73 3.93 -1.23
C ASP A 127 3.16 4.17 0.22
N PHE A 128 2.74 3.26 1.08
CA PHE A 128 3.13 3.21 2.48
C PHE A 128 4.05 2.01 2.64
N MET A 129 5.35 2.30 2.74
CA MET A 129 6.40 1.31 2.71
C MET A 129 7.10 1.21 4.06
N LEU A 130 7.34 -0.03 4.45
CA LEU A 130 7.98 -0.41 5.69
C LEU A 130 9.14 -1.32 5.35
N GLN A 131 10.35 -0.82 5.60
CA GLN A 131 11.56 -1.60 5.42
C GLN A 131 12.09 -1.99 6.79
N ARG A 132 12.05 -3.27 7.12
CA ARG A 132 12.81 -3.77 8.28
C ARG A 132 14.25 -4.06 7.87
N GLU A 133 15.16 -3.81 8.81
CA GLU A 133 16.57 -4.19 8.69
C GLU A 133 16.74 -5.71 8.50
N ALA A 134 17.97 -6.14 8.18
CA ALA A 134 18.27 -7.52 7.83
C ALA A 134 17.82 -8.52 8.91
N LEU A 135 16.83 -9.35 8.58
CA LEU A 135 16.32 -10.45 9.40
C LEU A 135 17.21 -11.68 9.25
N ASP A 136 17.34 -12.48 10.30
CA ASP A 136 17.92 -13.81 10.20
C ASP A 136 16.88 -14.88 9.85
N LEU A 137 17.36 -16.06 9.46
CA LEU A 137 16.50 -17.19 9.08
C LEU A 137 15.52 -17.59 10.20
N LYS A 138 15.94 -17.56 11.46
CA LYS A 138 15.09 -17.91 12.61
C LYS A 138 13.94 -16.93 12.75
N THR A 139 14.23 -15.64 12.68
CA THR A 139 13.23 -14.56 12.75
C THR A 139 12.27 -14.65 11.58
N LEU A 140 12.77 -14.90 10.36
CA LEU A 140 11.92 -15.10 9.19
C LEU A 140 10.94 -16.27 9.37
N ILE A 141 11.41 -17.43 9.84
CA ILE A 141 10.55 -18.60 10.09
C ILE A 141 9.44 -18.26 11.09
N ASN A 142 9.78 -17.58 12.19
CA ASN A 142 8.81 -17.18 13.21
C ASN A 142 7.76 -16.21 12.65
N THR A 143 8.19 -15.21 11.88
CA THR A 143 7.27 -14.26 11.22
C THR A 143 6.34 -14.98 10.26
N LEU A 144 6.86 -15.86 9.40
CA LEU A 144 6.05 -16.60 8.42
C LEU A 144 5.05 -17.57 9.08
N ASN A 145 5.39 -18.12 10.24
CA ASN A 145 4.45 -18.93 11.03
C ASN A 145 3.26 -18.11 11.55
N GLY A 146 3.47 -16.85 11.89
CA GLY A 146 2.39 -15.93 12.29
C GLY A 146 1.47 -15.57 11.12
N PHE A 147 2.02 -15.45 9.92
CA PHE A 147 1.26 -15.00 8.74
C PHE A 147 0.37 -16.07 8.09
N SER A 148 0.57 -17.35 8.40
CA SER A 148 -0.20 -18.43 7.80
C SER A 148 -0.66 -19.41 8.85
N GLN A 149 -1.94 -19.35 9.24
CA GLN A 149 -2.55 -20.44 10.02
C GLN A 149 -3.16 -21.53 9.12
N LEU A 150 -3.64 -21.17 7.92
CA LEU A 150 -4.16 -22.12 6.94
C LEU A 150 -3.00 -22.90 6.29
N GLN A 151 -3.06 -24.23 6.36
CA GLN A 151 -1.99 -25.15 5.96
C GLN A 151 -1.48 -24.99 4.51
N SER A 152 -2.26 -24.36 3.62
CA SER A 152 -1.89 -24.14 2.21
C SER A 152 -0.63 -23.31 2.02
N ASP A 153 -0.41 -22.26 2.83
CA ASP A 153 0.78 -21.42 2.70
C ASP A 153 1.92 -21.90 3.60
N LYS A 154 1.62 -22.53 4.76
CA LYS A 154 2.62 -23.23 5.59
C LYS A 154 3.45 -24.21 4.76
N GLY A 155 2.78 -25.03 3.94
CA GLY A 155 3.47 -25.98 3.06
C GLY A 155 4.35 -25.31 2.00
N TYR A 156 3.93 -24.16 1.47
CA TYR A 156 4.68 -23.39 0.48
C TYR A 156 5.94 -22.76 1.09
N PHE A 157 5.79 -21.99 2.18
CA PHE A 157 6.93 -21.34 2.84
C PHE A 157 7.90 -22.38 3.41
N PHE A 158 7.40 -23.43 4.04
CA PHE A 158 8.23 -24.50 4.58
C PHE A 158 9.08 -25.18 3.49
N LYS A 159 8.50 -25.53 2.34
CA LYS A 159 9.24 -26.14 1.23
C LYS A 159 10.36 -25.22 0.72
N LYS A 160 10.08 -23.91 0.57
CA LYS A 160 11.10 -22.94 0.16
C LYS A 160 12.23 -22.83 1.18
N ILE A 161 11.89 -22.76 2.47
CA ILE A 161 12.87 -22.64 3.55
C ILE A 161 13.73 -23.90 3.71
N VAL A 162 13.15 -25.10 3.62
CA VAL A 162 13.90 -26.36 3.68
C VAL A 162 14.86 -26.51 2.50
N GLY A 163 14.53 -25.94 1.33
CA GLY A 163 15.43 -25.88 0.18
C GLY A 163 16.64 -24.95 0.37
N LEU A 164 16.69 -24.17 1.45
CA LEU A 164 17.80 -23.25 1.73
C LEU A 164 19.00 -24.01 2.33
N SER A 165 20.13 -23.98 1.65
CA SER A 165 21.35 -24.65 2.11
C SER A 165 22.18 -23.83 3.11
N ASN A 166 21.96 -22.51 3.21
CA ASN A 166 22.72 -21.62 4.07
C ASN A 166 21.96 -21.28 5.36
N PRO A 167 22.33 -21.83 6.53
CA PRO A 167 21.66 -21.54 7.79
C PRO A 167 21.89 -20.11 8.30
N ASN A 168 22.92 -19.41 7.79
CA ASN A 168 23.28 -18.05 8.17
C ASN A 168 22.69 -16.99 7.23
N ALA A 169 21.77 -17.37 6.35
CA ALA A 169 21.13 -16.44 5.43
C ALA A 169 20.48 -15.25 6.15
N LYS A 170 20.62 -14.08 5.54
CA LYS A 170 20.01 -12.83 5.98
C LYS A 170 19.00 -12.36 4.95
N PHE A 171 17.95 -11.69 5.39
CA PHE A 171 16.84 -11.29 4.56
C PHE A 171 16.50 -9.83 4.76
N LYS A 172 16.36 -9.07 3.69
CA LYS A 172 15.70 -7.76 3.75
C LYS A 172 14.19 -7.99 3.63
N ALA A 173 13.43 -7.44 4.57
CA ALA A 173 11.97 -7.48 4.54
C ALA A 173 11.41 -6.12 4.11
N ILE A 174 10.50 -6.14 3.15
CA ILE A 174 9.77 -4.96 2.69
C ILE A 174 8.29 -5.28 2.76
N THR A 175 7.59 -4.59 3.65
CA THR A 175 6.12 -4.59 3.69
C THR A 175 5.62 -3.35 2.99
N ARG A 176 4.62 -3.51 2.11
CA ARG A 176 4.07 -2.43 1.31
C ARG A 176 2.56 -2.47 1.34
N VAL A 177 1.96 -1.32 1.59
CA VAL A 177 0.56 -1.04 1.30
C VAL A 177 0.51 -0.01 0.17
N ARG A 178 -0.27 -0.29 -0.87
CA ARG A 178 -0.53 0.65 -1.96
C ARG A 178 -2.01 0.91 -2.13
N LEU A 179 -2.40 2.15 -1.85
CA LEU A 179 -3.72 2.67 -2.17
C LEU A 179 -3.68 3.41 -3.50
N SER A 180 -4.68 3.19 -4.35
CA SER A 180 -4.79 3.84 -5.66
C SER A 180 -6.06 4.64 -5.76
N ASP A 181 -5.90 5.92 -6.07
CA ASP A 181 -6.98 6.85 -6.38
C ASP A 181 -7.20 6.85 -7.90
N MET A 182 -8.36 6.32 -8.29
CA MET A 182 -8.78 6.18 -9.68
C MET A 182 -9.66 7.35 -10.17
N GLY A 183 -9.90 8.34 -9.30
CA GLY A 183 -10.76 9.50 -9.55
C GLY A 183 -12.22 9.33 -9.13
N TYR A 184 -12.57 8.25 -8.41
CA TYR A 184 -13.89 8.09 -7.82
C TYR A 184 -13.96 8.83 -6.49
N ASP A 185 -14.96 9.69 -6.33
CA ASP A 185 -15.18 10.42 -5.09
C ASP A 185 -15.35 9.46 -3.91
N ASN A 186 -14.75 9.80 -2.77
CA ASN A 186 -14.81 9.05 -1.52
C ASN A 186 -14.34 7.59 -1.60
N ARG A 187 -13.57 7.21 -2.63
CA ARG A 187 -13.21 5.81 -2.89
C ARG A 187 -11.72 5.63 -3.12
N MET A 188 -11.17 4.62 -2.46
CA MET A 188 -9.75 4.26 -2.56
C MET A 188 -9.60 2.77 -2.81
N MET A 189 -8.80 2.42 -3.82
CA MET A 189 -8.55 1.02 -4.17
C MET A 189 -7.31 0.49 -3.45
N LEU A 190 -7.45 -0.57 -2.66
CA LEU A 190 -6.32 -1.33 -2.16
C LEU A 190 -5.78 -2.22 -3.29
N THR A 191 -4.61 -1.85 -3.80
CA THR A 191 -3.98 -2.51 -4.95
C THR A 191 -2.82 -3.42 -4.58
N SER A 192 -2.19 -3.19 -3.43
CA SER A 192 -1.16 -4.06 -2.89
C SER A 192 -1.20 -4.00 -1.38
N TYR A 193 -1.12 -5.17 -0.74
CA TYR A 193 -0.78 -5.31 0.66
C TYR A 193 0.08 -6.57 0.78
N THR A 194 1.40 -6.40 0.75
CA THR A 194 2.34 -7.52 0.65
C THR A 194 3.52 -7.38 1.62
N SER A 195 4.11 -8.51 2.01
CA SER A 195 5.43 -8.56 2.62
C SER A 195 6.35 -9.42 1.76
N ASP A 196 7.42 -8.79 1.27
CA ASP A 196 8.43 -9.38 0.41
C ASP A 196 9.75 -9.56 1.17
N TYR A 197 10.30 -10.77 1.11
CA TYR A 197 11.52 -11.16 1.80
C TYR A 197 12.60 -11.51 0.78
N PHE A 198 13.62 -10.65 0.71
CA PHE A 198 14.73 -10.76 -0.23
C PHE A 198 15.94 -11.37 0.48
N MET A 199 16.42 -12.52 0.02
CA MET A 199 17.65 -13.10 0.54
C MET A 199 18.85 -12.24 0.11
N LEU A 200 19.64 -11.79 1.07
CA LEU A 200 20.81 -10.97 0.83
C LEU A 200 21.99 -11.83 0.37
N ASP A 201 22.77 -11.32 -0.58
CA ASP A 201 24.05 -11.91 -0.96
C ASP A 201 25.14 -11.61 0.09
N GLU A 202 26.35 -12.13 -0.14
CA GLU A 202 27.49 -11.95 0.76
C GLU A 202 27.91 -10.48 0.90
N GLN A 203 27.52 -9.62 -0.04
CA GLN A 203 27.76 -8.18 -0.03
C GLN A 203 26.60 -7.40 0.63
N GLY A 204 25.58 -8.09 1.13
CA GLY A 204 24.41 -7.49 1.76
C GLY A 204 23.42 -6.88 0.76
N LYS A 205 23.52 -7.21 -0.53
CA LYS A 205 22.64 -6.69 -1.57
C LYS A 205 21.44 -7.63 -1.77
N ALA A 206 20.26 -7.02 -1.92
CA ALA A 206 19.04 -7.74 -2.26
C ALA A 206 18.91 -7.92 -3.78
N PRO A 207 18.48 -9.11 -4.27
CA PRO A 207 18.09 -9.30 -5.66
C PRO A 207 16.77 -8.59 -5.99
N ASP A 208 16.42 -8.51 -7.27
CA ASP A 208 15.17 -7.88 -7.73
C ASP A 208 13.93 -8.74 -7.45
N THR A 209 14.10 -10.06 -7.34
CA THR A 209 13.02 -11.01 -7.09
C THR A 209 13.02 -11.45 -5.63
N PRO A 210 11.89 -11.37 -4.91
CA PRO A 210 11.81 -11.84 -3.53
C PRO A 210 11.97 -13.36 -3.44
N PHE A 211 12.67 -13.81 -2.40
CA PHE A 211 12.78 -15.23 -2.07
C PHE A 211 11.43 -15.78 -1.62
N ILE A 212 10.73 -15.04 -0.75
CA ILE A 212 9.37 -15.31 -0.31
C ILE A 212 8.55 -14.03 -0.44
N ALA A 213 7.34 -14.14 -0.97
CA ALA A 213 6.36 -13.07 -1.04
C ALA A 213 5.08 -13.54 -0.35
N VAL A 214 4.49 -12.68 0.49
CA VAL A 214 3.25 -12.94 1.22
C VAL A 214 2.21 -11.90 0.77
N ASP A 215 1.10 -12.37 0.19
CA ASP A 215 -0.01 -11.51 -0.24
C ASP A 215 -1.06 -11.41 0.86
N HIS A 216 -0.91 -10.43 1.76
CA HIS A 216 -1.87 -10.13 2.81
C HIS A 216 -3.21 -9.67 2.23
N GLY A 217 -3.16 -8.98 1.07
CA GLY A 217 -4.35 -8.57 0.34
C GLY A 217 -5.20 -9.77 -0.10
N ALA A 218 -4.59 -10.84 -0.62
CA ALA A 218 -5.32 -12.08 -0.96
C ALA A 218 -6.03 -12.68 0.26
N ALA A 219 -5.35 -12.73 1.41
CA ALA A 219 -5.96 -13.24 2.64
C ALA A 219 -7.13 -12.37 3.11
N LEU A 220 -6.98 -11.04 3.10
CA LEU A 220 -8.05 -10.09 3.42
C LEU A 220 -9.27 -10.28 2.51
N ARG A 221 -9.05 -10.49 1.21
CA ARG A 221 -10.11 -10.62 0.22
C ARG A 221 -10.82 -11.95 0.26
N GLY A 222 -10.11 -13.00 0.65
CA GLY A 222 -10.65 -14.35 0.81
C GLY A 222 -11.71 -14.47 1.90
N SER A 223 -11.72 -13.57 2.89
CA SER A 223 -12.68 -13.56 3.99
C SER A 223 -13.85 -12.58 3.80
N LEU A 224 -13.80 -11.69 2.80
CA LEU A 224 -14.87 -10.70 2.60
C LEU A 224 -16.20 -11.36 2.20
N HIS A 225 -16.17 -12.35 1.32
CA HIS A 225 -17.37 -13.01 0.84
C HIS A 225 -17.28 -14.52 1.03
N GLU A 226 -18.41 -15.14 1.37
CA GLU A 226 -18.52 -16.59 1.35
C GLU A 226 -18.22 -17.15 -0.06
N THR A 227 -17.73 -18.39 -0.13
CA THR A 227 -17.30 -19.04 -1.38
C THR A 227 -18.33 -19.01 -2.50
N ASN A 228 -19.63 -19.01 -2.18
CA ASN A 228 -20.72 -19.04 -3.16
C ASN A 228 -21.36 -17.67 -3.41
N SER A 229 -20.86 -16.60 -2.79
CA SER A 229 -21.38 -15.24 -3.00
C SER A 229 -21.19 -14.81 -4.47
N PRO A 230 -22.23 -14.29 -5.13
CA PRO A 230 -22.11 -13.78 -6.50
C PRO A 230 -21.16 -12.56 -6.59
N TYR A 231 -20.81 -11.94 -5.46
CA TYR A 231 -19.95 -10.76 -5.39
C TYR A 231 -18.47 -11.10 -5.18
N GLY A 232 -18.13 -12.33 -4.79
CA GLY A 232 -16.74 -12.75 -4.56
C GLY A 232 -15.85 -12.67 -5.81
N ILE A 233 -16.45 -12.62 -7.01
CA ILE A 233 -15.72 -12.37 -8.28
C ILE A 233 -15.04 -11.00 -8.29
N PHE A 234 -15.64 -9.99 -7.65
CA PHE A 234 -15.19 -8.60 -7.70
C PHE A 234 -14.01 -8.32 -6.76
N THR A 235 -13.79 -9.17 -5.76
CA THR A 235 -12.68 -9.03 -4.80
C THR A 235 -11.44 -9.84 -5.20
N ARG A 236 -11.43 -10.52 -6.36
CA ARG A 236 -10.33 -11.43 -6.73
C ARG A 236 -8.96 -10.76 -6.85
N ASN A 237 -8.90 -9.53 -7.36
CA ASN A 237 -7.64 -8.88 -7.75
C ASN A 237 -7.37 -7.56 -7.01
N THR A 238 -8.42 -6.86 -6.57
CA THR A 238 -8.32 -5.64 -5.75
C THR A 238 -9.57 -5.55 -4.88
N VAL A 239 -9.56 -4.64 -3.91
CA VAL A 239 -10.79 -4.21 -3.21
C VAL A 239 -10.84 -2.71 -3.14
N CYS A 240 -12.05 -2.16 -3.12
CA CYS A 240 -12.25 -0.74 -2.94
C CYS A 240 -12.87 -0.48 -1.57
N GLY A 241 -12.31 0.50 -0.88
CA GLY A 241 -12.89 1.10 0.30
C GLY A 241 -13.68 2.35 -0.07
N GLU A 242 -14.89 2.48 0.46
CA GLU A 242 -15.69 3.70 0.43
C GLU A 242 -15.53 4.37 1.79
N LYS A 243 -15.19 5.66 1.77
CA LYS A 243 -15.00 6.45 2.97
C LYS A 243 -16.29 6.49 3.75
N TRP A 244 -16.21 6.18 5.04
CA TRP A 244 -17.33 6.33 5.94
C TRP A 244 -17.66 7.80 6.13
N GLU A 245 -18.94 8.13 5.93
CA GLU A 245 -19.52 9.42 6.25
C GLU A 245 -20.59 9.20 7.33
N PRO A 246 -20.58 9.95 8.44
CA PRO A 246 -21.68 9.92 9.39
C PRO A 246 -22.98 10.25 8.64
N GLY A 247 -24.00 9.41 8.80
CA GLY A 247 -25.29 9.65 8.16
C GLY A 247 -25.83 11.04 8.52
N ASN A 248 -26.14 11.85 7.51
CA ASN A 248 -26.90 13.08 7.67
C ASN A 248 -28.29 12.80 8.24
#